data_AF-A0A1V3IG54-F1
#
_entry.id   AF-A0A1V3IG54-F1
#
_cell.length_a   1.000
_cell.length_b   1.000
_cell.length_c   1.000
_cell.angle_alpha   90.00
_cell.angle_beta   90.00
_cell.angle_gamma   90.00
#
_symmetry.space_group_name_H-M   'P 1'
#
loop_
_entity.id
_entity.type
_entity.pdbx_description
1 polymer ?
#
loop_
_entity_poly.entity_id
_entity_poly.type
_entity_poly.pdbx_seq_one_letter_code
_entity_poly.pdbx_strand_id
1 'polypeptide(L)'
;MNEIYISIAYSFFDELFGKYVYDNFNANSADERLRAIEQVKKYWLLLDSEMREFIVKEATKQARYYHEFKGLLAWIDENRNKRQETPQPLNAFVELPVVDTSRN
;
A
#
# COMPACT_ATOMS: atom_id res chain seq x y z
N MET A 1 2.27 10.67 -21.41
CA MET A 1 2.59 9.53 -20.52
C MET A 1 1.65 8.41 -20.93
N ASN A 2 2.17 7.33 -21.50
CA ASN A 2 1.32 6.19 -21.89
C ASN A 2 1.27 5.23 -20.69
N GLU A 3 0.09 5.02 -20.16
CA GLU A 3 -0.13 4.10 -19.04
C GLU A 3 -0.29 2.68 -19.59
N ILE A 4 0.49 1.73 -19.07
CA ILE A 4 0.30 0.31 -19.35
C ILE A 4 -0.41 -0.30 -18.15
N TYR A 5 -1.60 -0.85 -18.42
CA TYR A 5 -2.43 -1.52 -17.43
C TYR A 5 -2.08 -3.01 -17.43
N ILE A 6 -1.55 -3.51 -16.30
CA ILE A 6 -1.26 -4.93 -16.12
C ILE A 6 -2.29 -5.49 -15.14
N SER A 7 -2.91 -6.58 -15.54
CA SER A 7 -3.86 -7.35 -14.75
C SER A 7 -3.13 -8.45 -13.98
N ILE A 8 -3.11 -8.38 -12.65
CA ILE A 8 -2.52 -9.42 -11.77
C ILE A 8 -3.55 -9.99 -10.79
N ALA A 9 -3.41 -11.26 -10.43
CA ALA A 9 -4.25 -11.88 -9.41
C ALA A 9 -4.07 -11.18 -8.06
N TYR A 10 -5.18 -10.85 -7.38
CA TYR A 10 -5.14 -10.19 -6.08
C TYR A 10 -4.27 -10.92 -5.05
N SER A 11 -4.31 -12.25 -4.98
CA SER A 11 -3.46 -13.00 -4.04
C SER A 11 -1.97 -12.76 -4.26
N PHE A 12 -1.56 -12.60 -5.52
CA PHE A 12 -0.16 -12.29 -5.86
C PHE A 12 0.17 -10.82 -5.59
N PHE A 13 -0.76 -9.91 -5.86
CA PHE A 13 -0.63 -8.51 -5.44
C PHE A 13 -0.43 -8.39 -3.93
N ASP A 14 -1.29 -9.07 -3.15
CA ASP A 14 -1.30 -9.03 -1.70
C ASP A 14 0.01 -9.52 -1.11
N GLU A 15 0.54 -10.66 -1.60
CA GLU A 15 1.85 -11.18 -1.20
C GLU A 15 2.99 -10.19 -1.49
N LEU A 16 3.05 -9.67 -2.72
CA LEU A 16 4.08 -8.70 -3.12
C LEU A 16 3.99 -7.40 -2.32
N PHE A 17 2.77 -6.91 -2.11
CA PHE A 17 2.51 -5.68 -1.42
C PHE A 17 2.85 -5.78 0.07
N GLY A 18 2.43 -6.87 0.73
CA GLY A 18 2.79 -7.17 2.11
C GLY A 18 4.30 -7.24 2.31
N LYS A 19 5.01 -7.94 1.41
CA LYS A 19 6.48 -7.99 1.44
C LYS A 19 7.11 -6.61 1.24
N TYR A 20 6.65 -5.85 0.25
CA TYR A 20 7.12 -4.50 -0.02
C TYR A 20 6.95 -3.59 1.20
N VAL A 21 5.78 -3.61 1.84
CA VAL A 21 5.50 -2.85 3.06
C VAL A 21 6.43 -3.28 4.18
N TYR A 22 6.56 -4.59 4.44
CA TYR A 22 7.43 -5.10 5.49
C TYR A 22 8.87 -4.61 5.34
N ASP A 23 9.47 -4.84 4.17
CA ASP A 23 10.87 -4.51 3.92
C ASP A 23 11.12 -3.00 4.08
N ASN A 24 10.25 -2.17 3.48
CA ASN A 24 10.45 -0.73 3.47
C ASN A 24 10.08 -0.07 4.80
N PHE A 25 9.10 -0.58 5.56
CA PHE A 25 8.80 -0.04 6.89
C PHE A 25 9.94 -0.28 7.87
N ASN A 26 10.66 -1.39 7.72
CA ASN A 26 11.82 -1.76 8.54
C ASN A 26 13.15 -1.21 7.99
N ALA A 27 13.11 -0.40 6.94
CA ALA A 27 14.32 0.16 6.34
C ALA A 27 14.92 1.29 7.18
N ASN A 28 16.24 1.40 7.16
CA ASN A 28 16.95 2.51 7.82
C ASN A 28 16.77 3.84 7.06
N SER A 29 16.44 3.81 5.77
CA SER A 29 16.23 4.99 4.94
C SER A 29 14.86 5.61 5.18
N ALA A 30 14.83 6.92 5.49
CA ALA A 30 13.57 7.66 5.60
C ALA A 30 12.81 7.72 4.26
N ASP A 31 13.53 7.83 3.14
CA ASP A 31 12.91 7.90 1.81
C ASP A 31 12.17 6.61 1.46
N GLU A 32 12.72 5.45 1.84
CA GLU A 32 12.07 4.15 1.62
C GLU A 32 10.79 4.02 2.45
N ARG A 33 10.84 4.43 3.72
CA ARG A 33 9.67 4.45 4.60
C ARG A 33 8.58 5.39 4.09
N LEU A 34 8.95 6.61 3.67
CA LEU A 34 8.00 7.59 3.14
C LEU A 34 7.34 7.11 1.84
N ARG A 35 8.11 6.53 0.91
CA ARG A 35 7.56 5.93 -0.32
C ARG A 35 6.59 4.80 0.00
N ALA A 36 6.91 3.93 0.96
CA ALA A 36 6.01 2.86 1.36
C ALA A 36 4.72 3.38 2.00
N ILE A 37 4.80 4.43 2.84
CA ILE A 37 3.63 5.13 3.39
C ILE A 37 2.74 5.67 2.26
N GLU A 38 3.32 6.26 1.21
CA GLU A 38 2.57 6.72 0.04
C GLU A 38 1.87 5.57 -0.71
N GLN A 39 2.55 4.44 -0.91
CA GLN A 39 1.93 3.28 -1.57
C GLN A 39 0.79 2.68 -0.73
N VAL A 40 0.94 2.63 0.61
CA VAL A 40 -0.14 2.23 1.53
C VAL A 40 -1.37 3.11 1.34
N LYS A 41 -1.19 4.44 1.33
CA LYS A 41 -2.30 5.37 1.12
C LYS A 41 -2.95 5.19 -0.25
N LYS A 42 -2.14 4.99 -1.29
CA LYS A 42 -2.60 4.82 -2.68
C LYS A 42 -3.46 3.57 -2.86
N TYR A 43 -3.05 2.44 -2.30
CA TYR A 43 -3.72 1.16 -2.52
C TYR A 43 -4.66 0.76 -1.39
N TRP A 44 -4.79 1.55 -0.32
CA TRP A 44 -5.59 1.26 0.87
C TRP A 44 -6.98 0.67 0.58
N LEU A 45 -7.69 1.25 -0.41
CA LEU A 45 -9.05 0.83 -0.74
C LEU A 45 -9.14 -0.57 -1.37
N LEU A 46 -8.06 -1.06 -1.98
CA LEU A 46 -7.98 -2.38 -2.59
C LEU A 46 -7.67 -3.48 -1.57
N LEU A 47 -7.13 -3.11 -0.41
CA LEU A 47 -6.67 -4.06 0.60
C LEU A 47 -7.86 -4.63 1.37
N ASP A 48 -7.86 -5.95 1.53
CA ASP A 48 -8.75 -6.65 2.44
C ASP A 48 -8.45 -6.35 3.91
N SER A 49 -9.25 -6.94 4.81
CA SER A 49 -9.09 -6.74 6.25
C SER A 49 -7.77 -7.27 6.80
N GLU A 50 -7.27 -8.39 6.29
CA GLU A 50 -6.06 -9.03 6.79
C GLU A 50 -4.83 -8.17 6.49
N MET A 51 -4.70 -7.70 5.24
CA MET A 51 -3.60 -6.83 4.84
C MET A 51 -3.66 -5.46 5.56
N ARG A 52 -4.87 -4.91 5.77
CA ARG A 52 -5.02 -3.67 6.57
C ARG A 52 -4.57 -3.86 8.02
N GLU A 53 -4.91 -4.99 8.65
CA GLU A 53 -4.45 -5.31 10.01
C GLU A 53 -2.93 -5.51 10.07
N PHE A 54 -2.37 -6.19 9.08
CA PHE A 54 -0.91 -6.33 8.94
C PHE A 54 -0.21 -4.96 8.89
N ILE A 55 -0.67 -4.04 8.03
CA ILE A 55 -0.10 -2.70 7.90
C ILE A 55 -0.19 -1.92 9.22
N VAL A 56 -1.34 -1.96 9.90
CA VAL A 56 -1.52 -1.28 11.19
C VAL A 56 -0.53 -1.82 12.22
N LYS A 57 -0.33 -3.14 12.27
CA LYS A 57 0.62 -3.78 13.17
C LYS A 57 2.05 -3.35 12.89
N GLU A 58 2.47 -3.35 11.63
CA GLU A 58 3.83 -2.92 11.26
C GLU A 58 4.05 -1.42 11.49
N ALA A 59 3.10 -0.56 11.11
CA ALA A 59 3.17 0.88 11.37
C ALA A 59 3.22 1.19 12.88
N THR A 60 2.45 0.47 13.71
CA THR A 60 2.45 0.63 15.17
C THR A 60 3.81 0.28 15.78
N LYS A 61 4.47 -0.77 15.28
CA LYS A 61 5.84 -1.11 15.71
C LYS A 61 6.81 0.03 15.39
N GLN A 62 6.76 0.54 14.16
CA GLN A 62 7.71 1.56 13.69
C GLN A 62 7.46 2.96 14.26
N ALA A 63 6.22 3.29 14.64
CA ALA A 63 5.87 4.56 15.27
C ALA A 63 6.57 4.82 16.61
N ARG A 64 7.20 3.79 17.20
CA ARG A 64 8.06 3.90 18.38
C ARG A 64 9.39 4.60 18.07
N TYR A 65 9.87 4.47 16.84
CA TYR A 65 11.20 4.93 16.42
C TYR A 65 11.11 6.11 15.45
N TYR A 66 10.11 6.11 14.57
CA TYR A 66 10.02 7.07 13.48
C TYR A 66 8.68 7.79 13.46
N HIS A 67 8.72 9.12 13.45
CA HIS A 67 7.54 9.98 13.59
C HIS A 67 6.55 9.89 12.41
N GLU A 68 7.03 9.59 11.21
CA GLU A 68 6.24 9.47 9.99
C GLU A 68 5.14 8.41 10.10
N PHE A 69 5.37 7.34 10.87
CA PHE A 69 4.33 6.32 11.10
C PHE A 69 3.23 6.79 12.03
N LYS A 70 3.46 7.79 12.90
CA LYS A 70 2.37 8.40 13.67
C LYS A 70 1.41 9.13 12.72
N GLY A 71 1.95 9.81 11.71
CA GLY A 71 1.17 10.43 10.65
C GLY A 71 0.40 9.41 9.80
N LEU A 72 1.02 8.26 9.48
CA LEU A 72 0.31 7.16 8.82
C LEU A 72 -0.83 6.60 9.68
N LEU A 73 -0.59 6.32 10.96
CA LEU A 73 -1.61 5.75 11.85
C LEU A 73 -2.82 6.69 12.02
N ALA A 74 -2.58 7.99 12.21
CA ALA A 74 -3.66 8.98 12.27
C ALA A 74 -4.48 8.98 10.97
N TRP A 75 -3.80 8.95 9.82
CA TRP A 75 -4.48 8.84 8.52
C TRP A 75 -5.28 7.53 8.40
N ILE A 76 -4.76 6.40 8.88
CA ILE A 76 -5.48 5.12 8.86
C ILE A 76 -6.75 5.22 9.70
N ASP A 77 -6.70 5.81 10.89
CA ASP A 77 -7.89 5.95 11.75
C ASP A 77 -9.02 6.73 11.06
N GLU A 78 -8.68 7.80 10.33
CA GLU A 78 -9.63 8.59 9.53
C GLU A 78 -10.19 7.83 8.30
N ASN A 79 -9.43 6.87 7.78
CA ASN A 79 -9.75 6.16 6.54
C ASN A 79 -10.14 4.69 6.76
N ARG A 80 -10.21 4.24 8.02
CA ARG A 80 -10.37 2.83 8.41
C ARG A 80 -11.59 2.17 7.79
N ASN A 81 -12.70 2.90 7.80
CA ASN A 81 -14.00 2.42 7.34
C ASN A 81 -14.28 2.74 5.86
N LYS A 82 -13.36 3.41 5.15
CA LYS A 82 -13.55 3.67 3.73
C LYS A 82 -13.42 2.36 2.97
N ARG A 83 -14.45 2.06 2.18
CA ARG A 83 -14.54 0.92 1.26
C ARG A 83 -14.70 1.47 -0.14
N GLN A 84 -14.25 0.72 -1.14
CA GLN A 84 -14.60 0.99 -2.52
C GLN A 84 -16.14 0.90 -2.65
N GLU A 85 -16.77 1.93 -3.21
CA GLU A 85 -18.24 1.98 -3.38
C GLU A 85 -18.76 0.90 -4.34
N THR A 86 -17.88 0.38 -5.19
CA THR A 86 -18.19 -0.65 -6.19
C THR A 86 -17.45 -1.94 -5.84
N PRO A 87 -18.16 -3.05 -5.54
CA PRO A 87 -17.52 -4.35 -5.41
C PRO A 87 -16.90 -4.72 -6.77
N GLN A 88 -15.57 -4.70 -6.88
CA GLN A 88 -14.92 -5.32 -8.03
C GLN A 88 -15.16 -6.83 -7.93
N PRO A 89 -15.63 -7.48 -9.01
CA PRO A 89 -15.86 -8.92 -9.00
C PRO A 89 -14.57 -9.65 -8.59
N LEU A 90 -14.72 -10.75 -7.83
CA LEU A 90 -13.64 -11.59 -7.29
C LEU A 90 -12.69 -12.20 -8.35
N ASN A 91 -12.88 -11.88 -9.63
CA ASN A 91 -11.92 -12.04 -10.71
C ASN A 91 -10.96 -10.83 -10.65
N ALA A 92 -10.29 -10.68 -9.51
CA ALA A 92 -9.62 -9.46 -9.08
C ALA A 92 -8.27 -9.29 -9.80
N PHE A 93 -8.35 -8.88 -11.06
CA PHE A 93 -7.23 -8.28 -11.76
C PHE A 93 -7.07 -6.85 -11.24
N VAL A 94 -6.08 -6.62 -10.38
CA VAL A 94 -5.73 -5.27 -9.94
C VAL A 94 -4.97 -4.59 -11.06
N GLU A 95 -5.52 -3.51 -11.59
CA GLU A 95 -4.83 -2.64 -12.53
C GLU A 95 -3.89 -1.68 -11.77
N LEU A 96 -2.58 -1.95 -11.85
CA LEU A 96 -1.56 -1.08 -11.27
C LEU A 96 -1.01 -0.14 -12.35
N PRO A 97 -0.95 1.18 -12.13
CA PRO A 97 -0.33 2.10 -13.07
C PRO A 97 1.20 1.96 -13.02
N VAL A 98 1.82 1.64 -14.16
CA VAL A 98 3.28 1.59 -14.33
C VAL A 98 3.75 2.83 -15.10
N VAL A 99 4.80 3.49 -14.61
CA VAL A 99 5.39 4.68 -15.26
C VAL A 99 6.33 4.25 -16.39
N ASP A 100 6.06 4.67 -17.62
CA ASP A 100 6.95 4.48 -18.77
C ASP A 100 8.04 5.56 -18.80
N THR A 101 9.30 5.16 -18.60
CA THR A 101 10.48 6.04 -18.63
C THR A 101 11.21 6.05 -19.97
N SER A 102 10.67 5.44 -21.04
CA SER A 102 11.41 5.16 -22.28
C SER A 102 11.34 6.23 -23.38
N ARG A 103 10.92 7.47 -23.07
CA ARG A 103 10.96 8.59 -24.04
C ARG A 103 11.42 9.90 -23.37
N ASN A 104 12.73 10.11 -23.35
CA ASN A 104 13.35 11.43 -23.34
C ASN A 104 14.05 11.65 -24.68
#